data_AF-A0A843S0P1-F1
#
_entry.id   AF-A0A843S0P1-F1
#
_cell.length_a   1.000
_cell.length_b   1.000
_cell.length_c   1.000
_cell.angle_alpha   90.00
_cell.angle_beta   90.00
_cell.angle_gamma   90.00
#
_symmetry.space_group_name_H-M   'P 1'
#
loop_
_entity.id
_entity.type
_entity.pdbx_description
1 polymer ?
#
loop_
_entity_poly.entity_id
_entity_poly.type
_entity_poly.pdbx_seq_one_letter_code
_entity_poly.pdbx_strand_id
1 'polypeptide(L)'
;MVHHDIWDLDNNAAPQLTTIQHNGRQVDVVAVASKTGYLYVFDRVSGEPIWPIEERAVPQGTQVPGEKLSPTQPFPTNPPPFSRQSFTADDSNPYILTPKEREEFRQRVARARNDGPFTPIGFDEVVHMPGNQGGSNWGSTASNPADGRVYVIGFNVPTLIRLLKAGEVRPARGGAPAEVVREGYPVTDGFGLFPTIIAPPYTTLTAYDLNTGTIAWQKGLGDDLRLVKHGVTGTGSAATVKGGMVVTGAGLVFATAADRKVHVYDSANGAELATLPLGGPTSGQPSMYEHGGRQYLLVTASGTQPTGPGAISAPHTGPTGIVAYALPAGTTTARSDR
;
A
#
# COMPACT_ATOMS: atom_id res chain seq x y z
N MET A 1 2.56 16.92 -5.65
CA MET A 1 2.29 15.51 -6.02
C MET A 1 0.81 15.27 -6.34
N VAL A 2 -0.13 16.04 -5.78
CA VAL A 2 -1.51 16.13 -6.27
C VAL A 2 -1.91 17.60 -6.21
N HIS A 3 -2.49 18.13 -7.28
CA HIS A 3 -3.03 19.48 -7.35
C HIS A 3 -4.51 19.45 -6.94
N HIS A 4 -4.91 20.31 -6.00
CA HIS A 4 -6.31 20.45 -5.55
C HIS A 4 -6.99 19.09 -5.29
N ASP A 5 -6.51 18.37 -4.28
CA ASP A 5 -6.97 17.01 -3.99
C ASP A 5 -8.46 16.97 -3.60
N ILE A 6 -9.22 16.13 -4.30
CA ILE A 6 -10.63 15.80 -4.02
C ILE A 6 -10.84 14.28 -3.91
N TRP A 7 -9.76 13.51 -3.76
CA TRP A 7 -9.75 12.05 -3.91
C TRP A 7 -9.30 11.30 -2.65
N ASP A 8 -8.88 11.99 -1.59
CA ASP A 8 -8.20 11.41 -0.42
C ASP A 8 -6.85 10.77 -0.82
N LEU A 9 -6.09 11.48 -1.68
CA LEU A 9 -4.78 11.06 -2.18
C LEU A 9 -3.65 11.76 -1.42
N ASP A 10 -3.63 11.54 -0.10
CA ASP A 10 -2.59 12.00 0.81
C ASP A 10 -1.17 11.61 0.38
N ASN A 11 -0.22 12.44 0.79
CA ASN A 11 1.21 12.15 0.74
C ASN A 11 1.71 11.81 2.14
N ASN A 12 1.23 10.69 2.69
CA ASN A 12 1.41 10.35 4.09
C ASN A 12 2.45 9.24 4.37
N ALA A 13 2.96 8.56 3.34
CA ALA A 13 4.06 7.62 3.52
C ALA A 13 5.33 8.40 3.95
N ALA A 14 6.11 7.80 4.85
CA ALA A 14 7.34 8.43 5.33
C ALA A 14 8.32 8.62 4.16
N PRO A 15 8.84 9.84 3.93
CA PRO A 15 9.89 10.08 2.96
C PRO A 15 11.13 9.24 3.30
N GLN A 16 11.72 8.62 2.27
CA GLN A 16 12.89 7.77 2.43
C GLN A 16 14.12 8.46 1.86
N LEU A 17 15.21 8.47 2.64
CA LEU A 17 16.48 9.05 2.23
C LEU A 17 17.43 7.95 1.76
N THR A 18 18.11 8.20 0.64
CA THR A 18 19.20 7.36 0.16
C THR A 18 20.13 8.16 -0.74
N THR A 19 21.25 7.57 -1.13
CA THR A 19 22.21 8.15 -2.08
C THR A 19 22.19 7.32 -3.36
N ILE A 20 22.12 7.97 -4.52
CA ILE A 20 22.07 7.30 -5.82
C ILE A 20 23.17 7.81 -6.75
N GLN A 21 23.54 6.99 -7.72
CA GLN A 21 24.30 7.42 -8.89
C GLN A 21 23.34 7.86 -9.98
N HIS A 22 23.38 9.15 -10.34
CA HIS A 22 22.52 9.72 -11.37
C HIS A 22 23.33 10.67 -12.25
N ASN A 23 23.32 10.46 -13.57
CA ASN A 23 24.09 11.24 -14.55
C ASN A 23 25.58 11.38 -14.19
N GLY A 24 26.20 10.28 -13.72
CA GLY A 24 27.63 10.23 -13.41
C GLY A 24 28.03 10.90 -12.09
N ARG A 25 27.08 11.38 -11.28
CA ARG A 25 27.33 11.97 -9.97
C ARG A 25 26.54 11.25 -8.87
N GLN A 26 27.07 11.29 -7.65
CA GLN A 26 26.32 10.94 -6.46
C GLN A 26 25.32 12.05 -6.15
N VAL A 27 24.08 11.66 -5.88
CA VAL A 27 22.99 12.56 -5.51
C VAL A 27 22.29 12.00 -4.30
N ASP A 28 22.19 12.82 -3.25
CA ASP A 28 21.37 12.47 -2.11
C ASP A 28 19.90 12.78 -2.43
N VAL A 29 19.04 11.78 -2.29
CA VAL A 29 17.65 11.89 -2.71
C VAL A 29 16.68 11.66 -1.57
N VAL A 30 15.49 12.24 -1.74
CA VAL A 30 14.31 11.91 -0.96
C VAL A 30 13.27 11.28 -1.89
N ALA A 31 12.84 10.06 -1.55
CA ALA A 31 11.83 9.31 -2.27
C ALA A 31 10.52 9.27 -1.48
N VAL A 32 9.40 9.61 -2.11
CA VAL A 32 8.09 9.71 -1.48
C VAL A 32 7.09 8.85 -2.25
N ALA A 33 6.65 7.76 -1.63
CA ALA A 33 5.58 6.92 -2.17
C ALA A 33 4.23 7.59 -1.92
N SER A 34 3.48 7.88 -2.98
CA SER A 34 2.20 8.57 -2.87
C SER A 34 1.02 7.60 -2.89
N LYS A 35 -0.12 8.00 -2.32
CA LYS A 35 -1.39 7.26 -2.50
C LYS A 35 -1.78 7.12 -3.98
N THR A 36 -1.26 7.94 -4.89
CA THR A 36 -1.45 7.76 -6.34
C THR A 36 -0.82 6.48 -6.90
N GLY A 37 0.03 5.78 -6.14
CA GLY A 37 0.72 4.57 -6.60
C GLY A 37 2.04 4.82 -7.35
N TYR A 38 2.48 6.08 -7.38
CA TYR A 38 3.76 6.50 -7.93
C TYR A 38 4.79 6.79 -6.82
N LEU A 39 6.07 6.54 -7.14
CA LEU A 39 7.20 6.97 -6.33
C LEU A 39 7.77 8.27 -6.92
N TYR A 40 7.71 9.35 -6.16
CA TYR A 40 8.32 10.62 -6.54
C TYR A 40 9.71 10.72 -5.92
N VAL A 41 10.70 11.14 -6.70
CA VAL A 41 12.10 11.21 -6.24
C VAL A 41 12.66 12.58 -6.55
N PHE A 42 13.19 13.23 -5.52
CA PHE A 42 13.74 14.58 -5.58
C PHE A 42 15.17 14.60 -5.04
N ASP A 43 15.97 15.52 -5.53
CA ASP A 43 17.19 15.94 -4.83
C ASP A 43 16.78 16.48 -3.46
N ARG A 44 17.36 15.93 -2.39
CA ARG A 44 16.86 16.20 -1.03
C ARG A 44 17.12 17.62 -0.53
N VAL A 45 18.01 18.36 -1.19
CA VAL A 45 18.42 19.71 -0.78
C VAL A 45 17.62 20.76 -1.54
N SER A 46 17.60 20.64 -2.87
CA SER A 46 16.94 21.61 -3.75
C SER A 46 15.44 21.35 -3.89
N GLY A 47 14.99 20.10 -3.73
CA GLY A 47 13.64 19.67 -4.07
C GLY A 47 13.38 19.52 -5.56
N GLU A 48 14.41 19.66 -6.42
CA GLU A 48 14.28 19.42 -7.85
C GLU A 48 14.03 17.93 -8.13
N PRO A 49 13.15 17.59 -9.07
CA PRO A 49 12.85 16.20 -9.38
C PRO A 49 14.04 15.53 -10.08
N ILE A 50 14.35 14.28 -9.68
CA ILE A 50 15.44 13.50 -10.29
C ILE A 50 15.09 13.09 -11.73
N TRP A 51 13.82 12.76 -11.96
CA TRP A 51 13.28 12.48 -13.29
C TRP A 51 12.11 13.43 -13.58
N PRO A 52 11.81 13.71 -14.86
CA PRO A 52 10.70 14.58 -15.22
C PRO A 52 9.38 14.18 -14.53
N ILE A 53 8.64 15.20 -14.12
CA ILE A 53 7.25 15.07 -13.65
C ILE A 53 6.40 15.86 -14.65
N GLU A 54 5.59 15.14 -15.41
CA GLU A 54 4.77 15.72 -16.47
C GLU A 54 3.44 16.19 -15.93
N GLU A 55 3.04 17.42 -16.26
CA GLU A 55 1.67 17.88 -16.09
C GLU A 55 0.80 17.29 -17.20
N ARG A 56 -0.12 16.39 -16.85
CA ARG A 56 -1.04 15.77 -17.81
C ARG A 56 -2.46 16.23 -17.54
N ALA A 57 -3.21 16.47 -18.61
CA ALA A 57 -4.63 16.77 -18.51
C ALA A 57 -5.38 15.61 -17.84
N VAL A 58 -6.28 15.93 -16.92
CA VAL A 58 -7.10 14.95 -16.20
C VAL A 58 -8.59 15.23 -16.42
N PRO A 59 -9.49 14.25 -16.18
CA PRO A 59 -10.91 14.42 -16.44
C PRO A 59 -11.49 15.63 -15.72
N GLN A 60 -12.26 16.43 -16.46
CA GLN A 60 -12.93 17.62 -15.96
C GLN A 60 -14.44 17.37 -15.82
N GLY A 61 -15.14 18.37 -15.28
CA GLY A 61 -16.58 18.33 -15.06
C GLY A 61 -16.97 17.64 -13.75
N THR A 62 -17.71 18.37 -12.92
CA THR A 62 -18.24 17.90 -11.64
C THR A 62 -19.68 18.37 -11.49
N GLN A 63 -20.50 17.51 -10.87
CA GLN A 63 -21.88 17.85 -10.52
C GLN A 63 -21.98 18.53 -9.14
N VAL A 64 -20.87 18.60 -8.40
CA VAL A 64 -20.82 19.16 -7.06
C VAL A 64 -20.81 20.70 -7.14
N PRO A 65 -21.82 21.40 -6.61
CA PRO A 65 -21.89 22.85 -6.71
C PRO A 65 -20.69 23.54 -6.05
N GLY A 66 -20.02 24.42 -6.78
CA GLY A 66 -18.88 25.20 -6.29
C GLY A 66 -17.54 24.46 -6.23
N GLU A 67 -17.52 23.16 -6.54
CA GLU A 67 -16.30 22.35 -6.58
C GLU A 67 -15.36 22.83 -7.69
N LYS A 68 -14.07 22.90 -7.38
CA LYS A 68 -13.04 23.32 -8.33
C LYS A 68 -12.19 22.13 -8.69
N LEU A 69 -11.78 22.04 -9.95
CA LEU A 69 -10.90 20.97 -10.42
C LEU A 69 -9.58 21.56 -10.88
N SER A 70 -8.49 20.83 -10.65
CA SER A 70 -7.24 21.12 -11.34
C SER A 70 -7.32 20.63 -12.79
N PRO A 71 -6.91 21.42 -13.80
CA PRO A 71 -6.92 21.00 -15.20
C PRO A 71 -5.89 19.90 -15.48
N THR A 72 -4.80 19.88 -14.72
CA THR A 72 -3.70 18.93 -14.85
C THR A 72 -3.33 18.30 -13.51
N GLN A 73 -2.65 17.16 -13.58
CA GLN A 73 -2.00 16.52 -12.44
C GLN A 73 -0.56 16.16 -12.79
N PRO A 74 0.34 16.09 -11.79
CA PRO A 74 1.72 15.69 -12.00
C PRO A 74 1.83 14.16 -12.11
N PHE A 75 2.53 13.68 -13.12
CA PHE A 75 2.83 12.26 -13.32
C PHE A 75 4.36 12.07 -13.44
N PRO A 76 5.01 11.40 -12.47
CA PRO A 76 6.44 11.13 -12.59
C PRO A 76 6.66 10.15 -13.75
N THR A 77 7.67 10.42 -14.58
CA THR A 77 8.01 9.55 -15.71
C THR A 77 8.81 8.33 -15.27
N ASN A 78 9.47 8.41 -14.10
CA ASN A 78 10.32 7.36 -13.57
C ASN A 78 10.46 7.49 -12.02
N PRO A 79 10.62 6.37 -11.28
CA PRO A 79 10.50 4.98 -11.73
C PRO A 79 9.05 4.57 -12.05
N PRO A 80 8.81 3.38 -12.63
CA PRO A 80 7.45 2.88 -12.90
C PRO A 80 6.58 2.83 -11.63
N PRO A 81 5.24 2.95 -11.74
CA PRO A 81 4.36 2.87 -10.57
C PRO A 81 4.45 1.51 -9.86
N PHE A 82 4.37 1.50 -8.53
CA PHE A 82 4.40 0.28 -7.72
C PHE A 82 3.01 -0.32 -7.51
N SER A 83 1.95 0.43 -7.78
CA SER A 83 0.55 0.01 -7.65
C SER A 83 -0.19 0.17 -8.97
N ARG A 84 -1.23 -0.65 -9.17
CA ARG A 84 -2.10 -0.59 -10.36
C ARG A 84 -2.71 0.80 -10.51
N GLN A 85 -2.83 1.23 -11.76
CA GLN A 85 -3.33 2.56 -12.13
C GLN A 85 -4.72 2.53 -12.78
N SER A 86 -5.32 1.34 -12.87
CA SER A 86 -6.63 1.12 -13.50
C SER A 86 -7.35 -0.09 -12.88
N PHE A 87 -8.67 -0.07 -12.94
CA PHE A 87 -9.52 -1.17 -12.51
C PHE A 87 -10.74 -1.28 -13.43
N THR A 88 -11.07 -2.51 -13.82
CA THR A 88 -12.23 -2.87 -14.64
C THR A 88 -12.92 -4.10 -14.06
N ALA A 89 -14.09 -4.44 -14.59
CA ALA A 89 -14.79 -5.66 -14.18
C ALA A 89 -13.99 -6.95 -14.50
N ASP A 90 -13.07 -6.92 -15.47
CA ASP A 90 -12.25 -8.07 -15.81
C ASP A 90 -11.16 -8.35 -14.76
N ASP A 91 -10.87 -7.38 -13.90
CA ASP A 91 -9.98 -7.52 -12.76
C ASP A 91 -10.65 -8.19 -11.54
N SER A 92 -11.89 -8.66 -11.67
CA SER A 92 -12.63 -9.27 -10.56
C SER A 92 -11.99 -10.57 -10.07
N ASN A 93 -12.08 -10.82 -8.77
CA ASN A 93 -11.48 -11.99 -8.15
C ASN A 93 -12.10 -13.31 -8.66
N PRO A 94 -11.32 -14.20 -9.30
CA PRO A 94 -11.87 -15.44 -9.83
C PRO A 94 -12.00 -16.55 -8.78
N TYR A 95 -11.34 -16.42 -7.63
CA TYR A 95 -11.21 -17.47 -6.62
C TYR A 95 -12.25 -17.38 -5.50
N ILE A 96 -12.74 -16.18 -5.19
CA ILE A 96 -13.62 -15.94 -4.04
C ILE A 96 -15.05 -15.66 -4.49
N LEU A 97 -15.23 -14.87 -5.55
CA LEU A 97 -16.56 -14.51 -6.03
C LEU A 97 -17.17 -15.68 -6.81
N THR A 98 -18.43 -16.00 -6.52
CA THR A 98 -19.24 -16.89 -7.36
C THR A 98 -19.50 -16.27 -8.74
N PRO A 99 -19.86 -17.07 -9.76
CA PRO A 99 -20.21 -16.51 -11.08
C PRO A 99 -21.30 -15.43 -11.02
N LYS A 100 -22.30 -15.59 -10.14
CA LYS A 100 -23.37 -14.62 -9.95
C LYS A 100 -22.84 -13.31 -9.35
N GLU A 101 -22.05 -13.38 -8.28
CA GLU A 101 -21.47 -12.19 -7.64
C GLU A 101 -20.53 -11.43 -8.59
N ARG A 102 -19.75 -12.15 -9.42
CA ARG A 102 -18.91 -11.51 -10.45
C ARG A 102 -19.74 -10.76 -11.48
N GLU A 103 -20.86 -11.33 -11.93
CA GLU A 103 -21.73 -10.66 -12.89
C GLU A 103 -22.43 -9.44 -12.27
N GLU A 104 -22.96 -9.56 -11.05
CA GLU A 104 -23.55 -8.43 -10.33
C GLU A 104 -22.53 -7.30 -10.14
N PHE A 105 -21.28 -7.64 -9.79
CA PHE A 105 -20.22 -6.67 -9.63
C PHE A 105 -19.79 -6.05 -10.98
N ARG A 106 -19.72 -6.85 -12.06
CA ARG A 106 -19.49 -6.35 -13.42
C ARG A 106 -20.51 -5.29 -13.82
N GLN A 107 -21.79 -5.53 -13.55
CA GLN A 107 -22.86 -4.58 -13.82
C GLN A 107 -22.73 -3.29 -13.01
N ARG A 108 -22.27 -3.36 -11.76
CA ARG A 108 -22.00 -2.16 -10.95
C ARG A 108 -20.83 -1.34 -11.53
N VAL A 109 -19.71 -1.99 -11.85
CA VAL A 109 -18.54 -1.31 -12.45
C VAL A 109 -18.90 -0.68 -13.80
N ALA A 110 -19.71 -1.35 -14.62
CA ALA A 110 -20.14 -0.82 -15.92
C ALA A 110 -21.03 0.44 -15.81
N ARG A 111 -21.70 0.66 -14.68
CA ARG A 111 -22.52 1.86 -14.42
C ARG A 111 -21.73 3.00 -13.80
N ALA A 112 -20.58 2.71 -13.20
CA ALA A 112 -19.75 3.70 -12.55
C ALA A 112 -18.90 4.47 -13.58
N ARG A 113 -18.67 5.75 -13.35
CA ARG A 113 -17.75 6.56 -14.15
C ARG A 113 -16.31 6.08 -13.90
N ASN A 114 -15.52 5.90 -14.96
CA ASN A 114 -14.16 5.36 -14.88
C ASN A 114 -13.26 6.00 -15.93
N ASP A 115 -12.89 7.26 -15.70
CA ASP A 115 -12.08 8.07 -16.61
C ASP A 115 -10.59 8.07 -16.21
N GLY A 116 -10.17 7.10 -15.38
CA GLY A 116 -8.83 6.98 -14.83
C GLY A 116 -8.67 7.46 -13.37
N PRO A 117 -7.44 7.50 -12.84
CA PRO A 117 -7.15 7.68 -11.42
C PRO A 117 -7.61 9.03 -10.84
N PHE A 118 -7.79 10.04 -11.68
CA PHE A 118 -8.25 11.38 -11.30
C PHE A 118 -9.67 11.67 -11.76
N THR A 119 -10.53 10.65 -11.88
CA THR A 119 -11.97 10.84 -12.13
C THR A 119 -12.59 11.64 -10.98
N PRO A 120 -13.19 12.83 -11.20
CA PRO A 120 -13.77 13.63 -10.12
C PRO A 120 -14.87 12.88 -9.35
N ILE A 121 -14.85 12.96 -8.01
CA ILE A 121 -15.91 12.39 -7.18
C ILE A 121 -17.15 13.31 -7.27
N GLY A 122 -18.25 12.74 -7.75
CA GLY A 122 -19.55 13.40 -7.81
C GLY A 122 -20.62 12.62 -7.04
N PHE A 123 -21.88 12.87 -7.36
CA PHE A 123 -23.01 12.16 -6.75
C PHE A 123 -23.27 10.77 -7.37
N ASP A 124 -22.73 10.50 -8.56
CA ASP A 124 -22.73 9.19 -9.19
C ASP A 124 -21.50 8.38 -8.74
N GLU A 125 -21.60 7.04 -8.73
CA GLU A 125 -20.46 6.19 -8.41
C GLU A 125 -19.33 6.35 -9.42
N VAL A 126 -18.11 6.45 -8.91
CA VAL A 126 -16.88 6.48 -9.70
C VAL A 126 -15.93 5.37 -9.27
N VAL A 127 -15.19 4.83 -10.23
CA VAL A 127 -14.11 3.88 -9.97
C VAL A 127 -12.80 4.64 -9.77
N HIS A 128 -12.10 4.35 -8.68
CA HIS A 128 -10.73 4.81 -8.45
C HIS A 128 -9.77 3.64 -8.28
N MET A 129 -8.62 3.74 -8.94
CA MET A 129 -7.49 2.84 -8.77
C MET A 129 -6.16 3.60 -8.89
N PRO A 130 -5.30 3.60 -7.85
CA PRO A 130 -5.57 3.06 -6.51
C PRO A 130 -6.80 3.72 -5.86
N GLY A 131 -7.52 2.98 -5.02
CA GLY A 131 -8.64 3.56 -4.27
C GLY A 131 -8.15 4.57 -3.22
N ASN A 132 -9.05 5.11 -2.39
CA ASN A 132 -8.70 6.08 -1.34
C ASN A 132 -7.75 5.58 -0.23
N GLN A 133 -7.61 4.26 -0.05
CA GLN A 133 -6.53 3.69 0.77
C GLN A 133 -5.14 3.97 0.17
N GLY A 134 -5.11 4.38 -1.10
CA GLY A 134 -3.95 4.68 -1.90
C GLY A 134 -3.20 3.45 -2.36
N GLY A 135 -2.22 3.66 -3.23
CA GLY A 135 -1.20 2.68 -3.54
C GLY A 135 -0.23 2.48 -2.38
N SER A 136 0.06 3.51 -1.60
CA SER A 136 0.89 3.44 -0.40
C SER A 136 0.23 4.23 0.72
N ASN A 137 0.52 3.90 1.97
CA ASN A 137 -0.07 4.55 3.12
C ASN A 137 0.96 4.62 4.27
N TRP A 138 0.53 4.90 5.50
CA TRP A 138 1.43 4.93 6.66
C TRP A 138 2.17 3.59 6.89
N GLY A 139 3.44 3.71 7.32
CA GLY A 139 4.33 2.57 7.62
C GLY A 139 4.84 1.80 6.38
N SER A 140 4.50 2.23 5.17
CA SER A 140 4.65 1.40 3.98
C SER A 140 6.00 1.51 3.28
N THR A 141 6.98 2.24 3.83
CA THR A 141 8.25 2.53 3.14
C THR A 141 9.47 2.32 4.04
N ALA A 142 10.57 1.92 3.41
CA ALA A 142 11.92 1.94 3.98
C ALA A 142 12.96 2.13 2.87
N SER A 143 14.15 2.57 3.20
CA SER A 143 15.30 2.57 2.30
C SER A 143 16.50 1.87 2.92
N ASN A 144 17.43 1.46 2.07
CA ASN A 144 18.82 1.36 2.48
C ASN A 144 19.50 2.71 2.16
N PRO A 145 20.08 3.41 3.14
CA PRO A 145 20.62 4.75 2.93
C PRO A 145 21.85 4.80 2.02
N ALA A 146 22.50 3.66 1.74
CA ALA A 146 23.82 3.61 1.12
C ALA A 146 23.87 2.95 -0.28
N ASP A 147 22.80 2.33 -0.77
CA ASP A 147 22.82 1.56 -2.03
C ASP A 147 21.80 2.03 -3.08
N GLY A 148 21.08 3.11 -2.81
CA GLY A 148 20.05 3.64 -3.70
C GLY A 148 18.75 2.82 -3.76
N ARG A 149 18.56 1.83 -2.87
CA ARG A 149 17.32 1.02 -2.83
C ARG A 149 16.26 1.64 -1.93
N VAL A 150 15.03 1.65 -2.46
CA VAL A 150 13.82 2.05 -1.73
C VAL A 150 12.79 0.95 -1.85
N TYR A 151 12.16 0.62 -0.74
CA TYR A 151 11.17 -0.46 -0.62
C TYR A 151 9.81 0.14 -0.30
N VAL A 152 8.77 -0.35 -0.99
CA VAL A 152 7.40 0.14 -0.88
C VAL A 152 6.44 -1.04 -0.73
N ILE A 153 5.65 -1.04 0.35
CA ILE A 153 4.44 -1.85 0.47
C ILE A 153 3.35 -1.17 -0.35
N GLY A 154 2.94 -1.84 -1.42
CA GLY A 154 1.91 -1.39 -2.35
C GLY A 154 0.54 -2.00 -2.03
N PHE A 155 -0.52 -1.22 -2.21
CA PHE A 155 -1.93 -1.63 -2.13
C PHE A 155 -2.56 -1.57 -3.51
N ASN A 156 -3.13 -2.68 -3.94
CA ASN A 156 -3.83 -2.82 -5.22
C ASN A 156 -5.31 -3.05 -4.97
N VAL A 157 -5.96 -2.11 -4.28
CA VAL A 157 -7.38 -2.21 -3.94
C VAL A 157 -8.12 -0.98 -4.47
N PRO A 158 -9.13 -1.16 -5.33
CA PRO A 158 -9.89 -0.06 -5.88
C PRO A 158 -10.92 0.46 -4.89
N THR A 159 -11.59 1.53 -5.28
CA THR A 159 -12.76 2.08 -4.59
C THR A 159 -13.85 2.32 -5.61
N LEU A 160 -15.10 2.02 -5.25
CA LEU A 160 -16.28 2.56 -5.92
C LEU A 160 -16.92 3.56 -4.97
N ILE A 161 -16.80 4.85 -5.25
CA ILE A 161 -17.15 5.93 -4.33
C ILE A 161 -18.07 6.95 -4.97
N ARG A 162 -18.93 7.55 -4.15
CA ARG A 162 -19.73 8.72 -4.52
C ARG A 162 -19.91 9.62 -3.31
N LEU A 163 -20.30 10.86 -3.57
CA LEU A 163 -20.87 11.76 -2.57
C LEU A 163 -22.35 11.45 -2.38
N LEU A 164 -22.78 11.53 -1.12
CA LEU A 164 -24.17 11.50 -0.71
C LEU A 164 -24.73 12.93 -0.73
N LYS A 165 -25.99 13.07 -1.15
CA LYS A 165 -26.76 14.32 -1.11
C LYS A 165 -27.35 14.53 0.29
N ALA A 166 -27.63 15.80 0.62
CA ALA A 166 -28.36 16.12 1.84
C ALA A 166 -29.68 15.33 1.92
N GLY A 167 -29.95 14.76 3.10
CA GLY A 167 -31.10 13.89 3.34
C GLY A 167 -30.88 12.41 3.03
N GLU A 168 -29.83 12.04 2.28
CA GLU A 168 -29.40 10.63 2.19
C GLU A 168 -28.84 10.16 3.54
N VAL A 169 -28.84 8.83 3.74
CA VAL A 169 -28.31 8.20 4.95
C VAL A 169 -27.00 7.50 4.61
N ARG A 170 -25.90 7.89 5.26
CA ARG A 170 -24.70 7.05 5.28
C ARG A 170 -24.94 5.90 6.27
N PRO A 171 -24.81 4.64 5.83
CA PRO A 171 -24.96 3.51 6.74
C PRO A 171 -23.87 3.52 7.82
N ALA A 172 -24.15 2.90 8.96
CA ALA A 172 -23.18 2.74 10.03
C ALA A 172 -21.92 2.02 9.53
N ARG A 173 -20.74 2.51 9.91
CA ARG A 173 -19.47 2.02 9.42
C ARG A 173 -18.34 2.23 10.42
N GLY A 174 -17.51 1.20 10.64
CA GLY A 174 -16.29 1.33 11.44
C GLY A 174 -16.51 1.79 12.88
N GLY A 175 -17.64 1.42 13.49
CA GLY A 175 -18.03 1.86 14.82
C GLY A 175 -18.75 3.23 14.86
N ALA A 176 -18.77 3.97 13.76
CA ALA A 176 -19.60 5.16 13.64
C ALA A 176 -21.07 4.78 13.37
N PRO A 177 -22.05 5.44 14.02
CA PRO A 177 -23.46 5.20 13.76
C PRO A 177 -23.84 5.65 12.34
N ALA A 178 -25.02 5.22 11.89
CA ALA A 178 -25.60 5.76 10.67
C ALA A 178 -25.86 7.26 10.85
N GLU A 179 -25.69 8.03 9.79
CA GLU A 179 -25.89 9.48 9.82
C GLU A 179 -26.74 9.95 8.63
N VAL A 180 -27.62 10.90 8.89
CA VAL A 180 -28.32 11.64 7.84
C VAL A 180 -27.41 12.77 7.39
N VAL A 181 -27.13 12.83 6.10
CA VAL A 181 -26.24 13.81 5.50
C VAL A 181 -26.89 15.19 5.57
N ARG A 182 -26.13 16.16 6.09
CA ARG A 182 -26.58 17.55 6.27
C ARG A 182 -26.16 18.39 5.06
N GLU A 183 -26.93 19.42 4.78
CA GLU A 183 -26.55 20.41 3.78
C GLU A 183 -25.21 21.07 4.15
N GLY A 184 -24.35 21.28 3.14
CA GLY A 184 -23.02 21.85 3.32
C GLY A 184 -21.97 20.91 3.96
N TYR A 185 -22.32 19.67 4.30
CA TYR A 185 -21.39 18.69 4.85
C TYR A 185 -21.24 17.49 3.91
N PRO A 186 -20.20 17.45 3.06
CA PRO A 186 -20.01 16.37 2.10
C PRO A 186 -19.68 15.06 2.82
N VAL A 187 -20.40 14.00 2.44
CA VAL A 187 -20.24 12.67 3.00
C VAL A 187 -20.10 11.67 1.86
N THR A 188 -19.09 10.82 1.90
CA THR A 188 -18.89 9.78 0.87
C THR A 188 -19.50 8.45 1.28
N ASP A 189 -19.99 7.71 0.29
CA ASP A 189 -20.32 6.29 0.39
C ASP A 189 -19.40 5.44 -0.49
N GLY A 190 -19.14 4.18 -0.10
CA GLY A 190 -18.33 3.26 -0.88
C GLY A 190 -16.80 3.37 -0.70
N PHE A 191 -16.34 4.13 0.32
CA PHE A 191 -14.92 4.27 0.63
C PHE A 191 -14.24 2.89 0.75
N GLY A 192 -13.21 2.58 -0.03
CA GLY A 192 -12.51 1.29 -0.01
C GLY A 192 -13.36 0.08 -0.42
N LEU A 193 -12.97 -0.65 -1.46
CA LEU A 193 -13.50 -2.01 -1.67
C LEU A 193 -12.79 -3.03 -0.77
N PHE A 194 -13.40 -4.21 -0.64
CA PHE A 194 -12.71 -5.35 -0.06
C PHE A 194 -11.62 -5.81 -1.02
N PRO A 195 -10.39 -6.07 -0.52
CA PRO A 195 -9.28 -6.58 -1.35
C PRO A 195 -9.67 -7.83 -2.14
N THR A 196 -10.65 -8.60 -1.67
CA THR A 196 -11.10 -9.84 -2.30
C THR A 196 -12.09 -9.70 -3.43
N ILE A 197 -12.51 -8.49 -3.77
CA ILE A 197 -13.35 -8.25 -4.94
C ILE A 197 -12.48 -8.15 -6.20
N ILE A 198 -11.25 -7.68 -6.07
CA ILE A 198 -10.25 -7.63 -7.16
C ILE A 198 -9.40 -8.92 -7.14
N ALA A 199 -8.80 -9.30 -8.26
CA ALA A 199 -7.86 -10.41 -8.35
C ALA A 199 -6.49 -10.04 -7.72
N PRO A 200 -5.80 -10.99 -7.05
CA PRO A 200 -4.49 -10.76 -6.45
C PRO A 200 -3.41 -10.39 -7.49
N PRO A 201 -2.25 -9.81 -7.09
CA PRO A 201 -1.85 -9.54 -5.72
C PRO A 201 -2.51 -8.29 -5.12
N TYR A 202 -3.04 -8.40 -3.90
CA TYR A 202 -3.71 -7.28 -3.21
C TYR A 202 -2.74 -6.32 -2.53
N THR A 203 -1.70 -6.90 -1.93
CA THR A 203 -0.61 -6.18 -1.27
C THR A 203 0.70 -6.66 -1.88
N THR A 204 1.56 -5.74 -2.32
CA THR A 204 2.88 -6.06 -2.88
C THR A 204 4.00 -5.50 -2.01
N LEU A 205 5.18 -6.12 -2.05
CA LEU A 205 6.44 -5.51 -1.64
C LEU A 205 7.26 -5.24 -2.90
N THR A 206 7.59 -3.98 -3.14
CA THR A 206 8.35 -3.51 -4.31
C THR A 206 9.70 -3.02 -3.84
N ALA A 207 10.78 -3.47 -4.47
CA ALA A 207 12.10 -2.86 -4.34
C ALA A 207 12.42 -2.07 -5.60
N TYR A 208 12.67 -0.78 -5.44
CA TYR A 208 13.22 0.09 -6.47
C TYR A 208 14.74 0.11 -6.36
N ASP A 209 15.40 0.10 -7.52
CA ASP A 209 16.78 0.55 -7.66
C ASP A 209 16.75 1.95 -8.28
N LEU A 210 17.03 2.98 -7.47
CA LEU A 210 17.00 4.35 -7.92
C LEU A 210 18.27 4.78 -8.68
N ASN A 211 19.34 3.98 -8.68
CA ASN A 211 20.50 4.23 -9.55
C ASN A 211 20.13 4.03 -11.02
N THR A 212 19.26 3.06 -11.29
CA THR A 212 18.73 2.78 -12.64
C THR A 212 17.33 3.36 -12.84
N GLY A 213 16.65 3.75 -11.76
CA GLY A 213 15.27 4.20 -11.78
C GLY A 213 14.30 3.10 -12.21
N THR A 214 14.54 1.85 -11.79
CA THR A 214 13.74 0.70 -12.17
C THR A 214 13.17 -0.02 -10.95
N ILE A 215 12.16 -0.88 -11.17
CA ILE A 215 11.76 -1.88 -10.18
C ILE A 215 12.75 -3.04 -10.28
N ALA A 216 13.56 -3.24 -9.24
CA ALA A 216 14.51 -4.34 -9.16
C ALA A 216 13.77 -5.68 -8.99
N TRP A 217 12.74 -5.71 -8.14
CA TRP A 217 11.81 -6.82 -7.99
C TRP A 217 10.51 -6.38 -7.33
N GLN A 218 9.43 -7.12 -7.57
CA GLN A 218 8.14 -6.94 -6.90
C GLN A 218 7.47 -8.29 -6.67
N LYS A 219 6.81 -8.46 -5.52
CA LYS A 219 6.06 -9.69 -5.20
C LYS A 219 4.86 -9.42 -4.29
N GLY A 220 3.93 -10.37 -4.22
CA GLY A 220 2.88 -10.36 -3.20
C GLY A 220 3.51 -10.45 -1.80
N LEU A 221 3.10 -9.57 -0.88
CA LEU A 221 3.56 -9.57 0.51
C LEU A 221 2.57 -10.34 1.40
N GLY A 222 2.99 -11.54 1.81
CA GLY A 222 2.13 -12.49 2.53
C GLY A 222 1.01 -13.06 1.64
N ASP A 223 0.03 -13.70 2.28
CA ASP A 223 -1.07 -14.35 1.58
C ASP A 223 -2.44 -14.12 2.21
N ASP A 224 -3.48 -14.23 1.38
CA ASP A 224 -4.85 -14.41 1.83
C ASP A 224 -5.06 -15.85 2.31
N LEU A 225 -5.21 -16.00 3.62
CA LEU A 225 -5.38 -17.29 4.29
C LEU A 225 -6.63 -18.07 3.83
N ARG A 226 -7.61 -17.45 3.15
CA ARG A 226 -8.71 -18.17 2.48
C ARG A 226 -8.22 -18.92 1.25
N LEU A 227 -7.35 -18.28 0.47
CA LEU A 227 -6.86 -18.78 -0.82
C LEU A 227 -5.74 -19.80 -0.67
N VAL A 228 -4.94 -19.68 0.39
CA VAL A 228 -3.90 -20.68 0.71
C VAL A 228 -4.48 -22.09 0.85
N LYS A 229 -5.68 -22.23 1.42
CA LYS A 229 -6.38 -23.53 1.57
C LYS A 229 -6.72 -24.19 0.23
N HIS A 230 -6.73 -23.40 -0.84
CA HIS A 230 -7.00 -23.83 -2.21
C HIS A 230 -5.72 -23.90 -3.07
N GLY A 231 -4.53 -23.78 -2.46
CA GLY A 231 -3.24 -23.85 -3.16
C GLY A 231 -2.84 -22.57 -3.89
N VAL A 232 -3.56 -21.47 -3.68
CA VAL A 232 -3.26 -20.17 -4.31
C VAL A 232 -2.41 -19.34 -3.34
N THR A 233 -1.20 -18.98 -3.75
CA THR A 233 -0.18 -18.26 -2.95
C THR A 233 0.44 -17.10 -3.73
N GLY A 234 1.27 -16.27 -3.08
CA GLY A 234 1.79 -15.03 -3.65
C GLY A 234 0.71 -13.96 -3.85
N THR A 235 -0.40 -14.09 -3.11
CA THR A 235 -1.61 -13.29 -3.28
C THR A 235 -1.49 -11.89 -2.66
N GLY A 236 -0.49 -11.69 -1.81
CA GLY A 236 -0.50 -10.57 -0.88
C GLY A 236 -1.59 -10.76 0.16
N SER A 237 -1.39 -10.28 1.39
CA SER A 237 -2.46 -10.37 2.38
C SER A 237 -3.67 -9.54 1.98
N ALA A 238 -4.87 -10.14 2.06
CA ALA A 238 -6.16 -9.53 1.70
C ALA A 238 -6.72 -8.61 2.78
N ALA A 239 -5.93 -7.63 3.18
CA ALA A 239 -6.27 -6.66 4.21
C ALA A 239 -5.55 -5.35 3.91
N THR A 240 -6.02 -4.24 4.49
CA THR A 240 -5.21 -3.02 4.55
C THR A 240 -4.00 -3.30 5.45
N VAL A 241 -2.89 -3.72 4.86
CA VAL A 241 -1.64 -3.95 5.57
C VAL A 241 -1.00 -2.60 5.81
N LYS A 242 -1.45 -1.93 6.86
CA LYS A 242 -0.64 -0.90 7.47
C LYS A 242 0.51 -1.55 8.23
N GLY A 243 1.37 -2.19 7.44
CA GLY A 243 2.52 -2.95 7.88
C GLY A 243 3.69 -2.02 8.07
N GLY A 244 4.81 -2.64 8.39
CA GLY A 244 6.07 -1.95 8.34
C GLY A 244 7.17 -2.91 8.01
N MET A 245 8.31 -2.31 7.70
CA MET A 245 9.49 -3.07 7.39
C MET A 245 10.72 -2.46 8.04
N VAL A 246 11.73 -3.31 8.20
CA VAL A 246 13.10 -2.95 8.55
C VAL A 246 14.00 -3.50 7.45
N VAL A 247 14.81 -2.62 6.88
CA VAL A 247 15.88 -2.98 5.93
C VAL A 247 17.19 -2.92 6.70
N THR A 248 18.03 -3.95 6.57
CA THR A 248 19.31 -4.03 7.29
C THR A 248 20.49 -3.88 6.32
N GLY A 249 21.63 -3.39 6.83
CA GLY A 249 22.88 -3.33 6.08
C GLY A 249 23.45 -4.71 5.71
N ALA A 250 22.91 -5.80 6.29
CA ALA A 250 23.26 -7.16 5.93
C ALA A 250 22.50 -7.67 4.68
N GLY A 251 21.70 -6.82 4.04
CA GLY A 251 20.93 -7.18 2.86
C GLY A 251 19.66 -7.98 3.16
N LEU A 252 19.05 -7.77 4.33
CA LEU A 252 17.77 -8.40 4.71
C LEU A 252 16.65 -7.38 4.80
N VAL A 253 15.46 -7.77 4.35
CA VAL A 253 14.21 -7.00 4.51
C VAL A 253 13.25 -7.80 5.37
N PHE A 254 12.97 -7.30 6.57
CA PHE A 254 11.94 -7.84 7.46
C PHE A 254 10.65 -7.07 7.20
N ALA A 255 9.60 -7.72 6.71
CA ALA A 255 8.34 -7.08 6.40
C ALA A 255 7.18 -7.77 7.11
N THR A 256 6.30 -7.00 7.75
CA THR A 256 5.09 -7.53 8.37
C THR A 256 3.94 -7.59 7.37
N ALA A 257 3.15 -8.66 7.45
CA ALA A 257 1.96 -8.84 6.60
C ALA A 257 0.75 -9.26 7.45
N ALA A 258 -0.46 -9.11 6.90
CA ALA A 258 -1.68 -9.47 7.62
C ALA A 258 -1.93 -10.99 7.68
N ASP A 259 -1.07 -11.80 7.07
CA ASP A 259 -1.05 -13.27 7.18
C ASP A 259 -0.45 -13.77 8.52
N ARG A 260 -0.14 -12.85 9.44
CA ARG A 260 0.38 -13.09 10.80
C ARG A 260 1.81 -13.63 10.79
N LYS A 261 2.62 -13.16 9.85
CA LYS A 261 4.05 -13.45 9.82
C LYS A 261 4.87 -12.17 9.70
N VAL A 262 6.10 -12.26 10.16
CA VAL A 262 7.20 -11.46 9.62
C VAL A 262 7.82 -12.26 8.49
N HIS A 263 7.86 -11.69 7.30
CA HIS A 263 8.59 -12.25 6.17
C HIS A 263 10.01 -11.69 6.15
N VAL A 264 10.99 -12.55 5.92
CA VAL A 264 12.40 -12.16 5.79
C VAL A 264 12.84 -12.41 4.36
N TYR A 265 13.14 -11.34 3.64
CA TYR A 265 13.55 -11.39 2.25
C TYR A 265 15.03 -11.05 2.08
N ASP A 266 15.67 -11.67 1.11
CA ASP A 266 16.93 -11.21 0.53
C ASP A 266 16.66 -9.89 -0.20
N SER A 267 17.36 -8.83 0.20
CA SER A 267 17.19 -7.50 -0.37
C SER A 267 17.53 -7.44 -1.85
N ALA A 268 18.48 -8.24 -2.34
CA ALA A 268 19.02 -8.18 -3.69
C ALA A 268 17.99 -8.64 -4.73
N ASN A 269 17.33 -9.76 -4.46
CA ASN A 269 16.46 -10.48 -5.41
C ASN A 269 15.03 -10.73 -4.90
N GLY A 270 14.73 -10.38 -3.66
CA GLY A 270 13.41 -10.58 -3.05
C GLY A 270 13.10 -12.02 -2.65
N ALA A 271 14.05 -12.96 -2.70
CA ALA A 271 13.84 -14.35 -2.29
C ALA A 271 13.41 -14.41 -0.81
N GLU A 272 12.40 -15.22 -0.49
CA GLU A 272 11.98 -15.41 0.90
C GLU A 272 12.94 -16.39 1.57
N LEU A 273 13.65 -15.92 2.59
CA LEU A 273 14.66 -16.69 3.32
C LEU A 273 14.06 -17.38 4.54
N ALA A 274 13.11 -16.72 5.20
CA ALA A 274 12.45 -17.23 6.40
C ALA A 274 11.10 -16.53 6.63
N THR A 275 10.27 -17.17 7.45
CA THR A 275 9.10 -16.53 8.06
C THR A 275 9.12 -16.71 9.57
N LEU A 276 8.70 -15.69 10.31
CA LEU A 276 8.60 -15.70 11.76
C LEU A 276 7.13 -15.59 12.16
N PRO A 277 6.56 -16.58 12.87
CA PRO A 277 5.13 -16.65 13.14
C PRO A 277 4.71 -15.68 14.25
N LEU A 278 3.65 -14.91 14.03
CA LEU A 278 3.01 -14.03 15.02
C LEU A 278 1.71 -14.68 15.50
N GLY A 279 1.40 -14.54 16.80
CA GLY A 279 0.16 -15.08 17.36
C GLY A 279 -1.10 -14.32 16.96
N GLY A 280 -0.96 -13.08 16.50
CA GLY A 280 -2.07 -12.23 16.08
C GLY A 280 -1.72 -11.38 14.85
N PRO A 281 -2.71 -10.67 14.30
CA PRO A 281 -2.44 -9.69 13.26
C PRO A 281 -1.53 -8.59 13.82
N THR A 282 -0.79 -7.97 12.91
CA THR A 282 0.13 -6.90 13.22
C THR A 282 -0.40 -5.58 12.69
N SER A 283 -0.21 -4.53 13.49
CA SER A 283 -0.45 -3.15 13.10
C SER A 283 0.72 -2.32 13.60
N GLY A 284 1.40 -1.62 12.70
CA GLY A 284 2.56 -0.80 13.03
C GLY A 284 3.89 -1.36 12.53
N GLN A 285 4.95 -0.60 12.80
CA GLN A 285 6.28 -0.83 12.26
C GLN A 285 7.09 -1.76 13.17
N PRO A 286 7.73 -2.82 12.64
CA PRO A 286 8.73 -3.55 13.40
C PRO A 286 9.88 -2.62 13.80
N SER A 287 10.50 -2.90 14.95
CA SER A 287 11.67 -2.18 15.44
C SER A 287 12.83 -3.16 15.64
N MET A 288 14.04 -2.74 15.32
CA MET A 288 15.24 -3.54 15.52
C MET A 288 16.23 -2.80 16.42
N TYR A 289 16.78 -3.47 17.42
CA TYR A 289 17.74 -2.90 18.36
C TYR A 289 18.74 -3.94 18.85
N GLU A 290 19.85 -3.48 19.42
CA GLU A 290 20.84 -4.33 20.08
C GLU A 290 20.77 -4.15 21.60
N HIS A 291 20.86 -5.25 22.34
CA HIS A 291 21.01 -5.24 23.79
C HIS A 291 21.97 -6.35 24.22
N GLY A 292 23.02 -6.00 24.96
CA GLY A 292 24.01 -6.97 25.44
C GLY A 292 24.75 -7.71 24.31
N GLY A 293 25.04 -7.04 23.19
CA GLY A 293 25.72 -7.64 22.03
C GLY A 293 24.83 -8.56 21.18
N ARG A 294 23.51 -8.57 21.40
CA ARG A 294 22.54 -9.38 20.66
C ARG A 294 21.49 -8.50 20.00
N GLN A 295 21.23 -8.73 18.72
CA GLN A 295 20.18 -8.04 17.97
C GLN A 295 18.80 -8.68 18.22
N TYR A 296 17.80 -7.82 18.33
CA TYR A 296 16.42 -8.16 18.58
C TYR A 296 15.51 -7.45 17.57
N LEU A 297 14.53 -8.18 17.05
CA LEU A 297 13.42 -7.65 16.29
C LEU A 297 12.16 -7.66 17.18
N LEU A 298 11.54 -6.50 17.39
CA LEU A 298 10.25 -6.36 18.08
C LEU A 298 9.13 -6.13 17.09
N VAL A 299 8.05 -6.87 17.28
CA VAL A 299 6.85 -6.79 16.44
C VAL A 299 5.59 -6.80 17.29
N THR A 300 4.65 -5.91 17.01
CA THR A 300 3.33 -5.93 17.61
C THR A 300 2.47 -7.01 16.95
N ALA A 301 2.05 -8.01 17.73
CA ALA A 301 1.18 -9.13 17.35
C ALA A 301 -0.19 -9.05 18.03
N SER A 302 -0.69 -7.84 18.28
CA SER A 302 -1.96 -7.55 18.96
C SER A 302 -2.82 -6.53 18.20
N GLY A 303 -2.60 -6.38 16.89
CA GLY A 303 -3.39 -5.46 16.07
C GLY A 303 -4.87 -5.83 16.07
N THR A 304 -5.73 -4.88 15.73
CA THR A 304 -7.11 -5.21 15.34
C THR A 304 -7.09 -5.97 14.02
N GLN A 305 -7.82 -7.08 13.93
CA GLN A 305 -8.05 -7.73 12.65
C GLN A 305 -8.65 -6.70 11.67
N PRO A 306 -8.27 -6.74 10.38
CA PRO A 306 -8.90 -5.91 9.37
C PRO A 306 -10.42 -6.13 9.45
N THR A 307 -11.18 -5.08 9.69
CA THR A 307 -12.64 -5.16 9.78
C THR A 307 -13.25 -5.16 8.38
N GLY A 308 -14.11 -6.14 8.07
CA GLY A 308 -14.86 -6.20 6.81
C GLY A 308 -15.30 -7.63 6.43
N PRO A 309 -16.26 -7.82 5.50
CA PRO A 309 -16.72 -9.11 4.96
C PRO A 309 -15.65 -10.05 4.35
N GLY A 310 -14.36 -9.73 4.42
CA GLY A 310 -13.25 -10.62 4.09
C GLY A 310 -12.33 -10.97 5.27
N ALA A 311 -12.63 -10.47 6.46
CA ALA A 311 -11.85 -10.70 7.66
C ALA A 311 -12.02 -12.15 8.12
N ILE A 312 -10.93 -12.91 8.21
CA ILE A 312 -10.96 -14.18 8.91
C ILE A 312 -10.80 -13.89 10.40
N SER A 313 -11.89 -14.03 11.15
CA SER A 313 -11.80 -14.20 12.60
C SER A 313 -11.21 -15.57 12.87
N ALA A 314 -9.88 -15.64 12.91
CA ALA A 314 -9.17 -16.84 13.36
C ALA A 314 -8.59 -16.58 14.75
N PRO A 315 -8.68 -17.57 15.68
CA PRO A 315 -8.10 -17.47 17.01
C PRO A 315 -6.61 -17.12 16.95
N HIS A 316 -6.09 -16.58 18.05
CA HIS A 316 -4.65 -16.41 18.20
C HIS A 316 -3.97 -17.78 18.24
N THR A 317 -2.95 -17.97 17.42
CA THR A 317 -2.25 -19.25 17.25
C THR A 317 -0.86 -19.26 17.91
N GLY A 318 -0.53 -18.24 18.70
CA GLY A 318 0.79 -18.05 19.31
C GLY A 318 0.87 -16.81 20.19
N PRO A 319 2.09 -16.33 20.51
CA PRO A 319 2.30 -15.14 21.34
C PRO A 319 1.64 -13.88 20.76
N THR A 320 0.90 -13.15 21.59
CA THR A 320 0.31 -11.84 21.28
C THR A 320 0.98 -10.74 22.10
N GLY A 321 0.74 -9.47 21.75
CA GLY A 321 1.38 -8.33 22.39
C GLY A 321 2.66 -7.91 21.65
N ILE A 322 3.73 -7.57 22.37
CA ILE A 322 5.04 -7.30 21.78
C ILE A 322 5.83 -8.61 21.72
N VAL A 323 6.11 -9.09 20.52
CA VAL A 323 6.89 -10.31 20.27
C VAL A 323 8.32 -9.93 19.92
N ALA A 324 9.28 -10.55 20.59
CA ALA A 324 10.71 -10.36 20.34
C ALA A 324 11.31 -11.60 19.66
N TYR A 325 12.01 -11.40 18.55
CA TYR A 325 12.81 -12.44 17.89
C TYR A 325 14.29 -12.09 17.98
N ALA A 326 15.12 -13.12 18.17
CA ALA A 326 16.58 -13.02 18.11
C ALA A 326 17.16 -14.38 17.72
N LEU A 327 18.30 -14.39 17.04
CA LEU A 327 19.06 -15.62 16.80
C LEU A 327 19.48 -16.28 18.12
N PRO A 328 19.71 -17.61 18.17
CA PRO A 328 20.16 -18.30 19.38
C PRO A 328 21.39 -17.65 20.02
N ALA A 329 21.47 -17.66 21.35
CA ALA A 329 22.66 -17.18 22.04
C ALA A 329 23.85 -18.12 21.74
N GLY A 330 24.99 -17.55 21.34
CA GLY A 330 26.23 -18.31 21.07
C GLY A 330 26.64 -18.47 19.61
N THR A 331 25.85 -17.99 18.64
CA THR A 331 26.33 -17.82 17.26
C THR A 331 27.13 -16.52 17.17
N THR A 332 28.42 -16.57 17.49
CA THR A 332 29.39 -15.55 17.08
C THR A 332 29.39 -15.46 15.56
N THR A 333 28.81 -14.40 15.01
CA THR A 333 29.07 -14.01 13.63
C THR A 333 30.52 -13.52 13.58
N ALA A 334 31.36 -14.22 12.83
CA ALA A 334 32.64 -13.66 12.42
C ALA A 334 32.34 -12.35 11.68
N ARG A 335 32.71 -11.21 12.28
CA ARG A 335 32.74 -9.95 11.54
C ARG A 335 33.76 -10.16 10.42
N SER A 336 33.29 -10.23 9.17
CA SER A 336 34.19 -10.00 8.05
C SER A 336 34.33 -8.49 7.93
N ASP A 337 35.44 -7.95 8.42
CA ASP A 337 35.83 -6.59 8.10
C ASP A 337 36.09 -6.52 6.59
N ARG A 338 35.22 -5.81 5.87
CA ARG A 338 35.47 -5.28 4.52
C ARG A 338 34.92 -3.88 4.45
#